data_AF-A0A0F9ZXI6-F1
#
_entry.id   AF-A0A0F9ZXI6-F1
#
_cell.length_a   1.000
_cell.length_b   1.000
_cell.length_c   1.000
_cell.angle_alpha   90.00
_cell.angle_beta   90.00
_cell.angle_gamma   90.00
#
_symmetry.space_group_name_H-M   'P 1'
#
loop_
_entity.id
_entity.type
_entity.pdbx_description
1 polymer ?
#
loop_
_entity_poly.entity_id
_entity_poly.type
_entity_poly.pdbx_seq_one_letter_code
_entity_poly.pdbx_strand_id
1 'polypeptide(L)'
;MLLWNRVKRNGPLVVGVLFVLVCVVTVFVVKVSGSESSIFVEGCTPYNIDIKRGDEENTVNISWKSKSKCSGYIVYGTEMKDLRMVGIDLENGIESKNHTVVLKSLLSSKIYYFSVVSDGISYGKSGLPISFSIDSL
;
A
#
# COMPACT_ATOMS: atom_id res chain seq x y z
N MET A 1 4.11 -30.61 53.94
CA MET A 1 2.66 -30.55 53.64
C MET A 1 2.11 -29.13 53.41
N LEU A 2 2.94 -28.09 53.18
CA LEU A 2 2.47 -26.70 52.97
C LEU A 2 2.60 -26.18 51.53
N LEU A 3 3.42 -26.84 50.69
CA LEU A 3 3.65 -26.45 49.30
C LEU A 3 2.52 -26.90 48.36
N TRP A 4 1.90 -28.06 48.61
CA TRP A 4 0.83 -28.61 47.77
C TRP A 4 -0.47 -27.79 47.84
N ASN A 5 -0.80 -27.24 49.01
CA ASN A 5 -1.99 -26.40 49.18
C ASN A 5 -1.87 -25.01 48.54
N ARG A 6 -0.64 -24.52 48.30
CA ARG A 6 -0.42 -23.22 47.65
C ARG A 6 -0.61 -23.30 46.13
N VAL A 7 -0.22 -24.42 45.52
CA VAL A 7 -0.45 -24.70 44.08
C VAL A 7 -1.94 -24.92 43.78
N LYS A 8 -2.65 -25.68 44.64
CA LYS A 8 -4.08 -25.99 44.46
C LYS A 8 -4.99 -24.76 44.59
N ARG A 9 -4.60 -23.77 45.40
CA ARG A 9 -5.36 -22.52 45.63
C ARG A 9 -5.17 -21.49 44.50
N ASN A 10 -4.01 -21.50 43.83
CA ASN A 10 -3.67 -20.54 42.78
C ASN A 10 -3.91 -21.07 41.36
N GLY A 11 -4.20 -22.37 41.20
CA GLY A 11 -4.58 -22.98 39.92
C GLY A 11 -5.66 -22.21 39.14
N PRO A 12 -6.81 -21.85 39.74
CA PRO A 12 -7.84 -21.09 39.02
C PRO A 12 -7.39 -19.66 38.63
N LEU A 13 -6.51 -19.04 39.42
CA LEU A 13 -5.95 -17.71 39.10
C LEU A 13 -5.00 -17.79 37.90
N VAL A 14 -4.15 -18.81 37.83
CA VAL A 14 -3.22 -19.02 36.72
C VAL A 14 -3.98 -19.30 35.42
N VAL A 15 -5.02 -20.13 35.47
CA VAL A 15 -5.88 -20.41 34.30
C VAL A 15 -6.61 -19.15 33.84
N GLY A 16 -7.12 -18.34 34.76
CA GLY A 16 -7.77 -17.06 34.45
C GLY A 16 -6.84 -16.08 33.74
N VAL A 17 -5.61 -15.90 34.24
CA VAL A 17 -4.60 -15.02 33.62
C VAL A 17 -4.22 -15.51 32.22
N LEU A 18 -4.07 -16.82 32.04
CA LEU A 18 -3.73 -17.42 30.75
C LEU A 18 -4.85 -17.23 29.73
N PHE A 19 -6.11 -17.38 30.15
CA PHE A 19 -7.27 -17.14 29.30
C PHE A 19 -7.37 -15.67 28.86
N VAL A 20 -7.15 -14.73 29.78
CA VAL A 20 -7.13 -13.29 29.46
C VAL A 20 -6.02 -12.96 28.46
N LEU A 21 -4.82 -13.51 28.65
CA LEU A 21 -3.71 -13.32 27.69
C LEU A 21 -4.04 -13.87 26.31
N VAL A 22 -4.65 -15.06 26.23
CA VAL A 22 -5.10 -15.64 24.94
C VAL A 22 -6.15 -14.75 24.28
N CYS A 23 -7.14 -14.23 25.03
CA CYS A 23 -8.14 -13.31 24.49
C CYS A 23 -7.52 -11.99 23.97
N VAL A 24 -6.53 -11.45 24.67
CA VAL A 24 -5.84 -10.23 24.23
C VAL A 24 -5.05 -10.48 22.95
N VAL A 25 -4.34 -11.61 22.86
CA VAL A 25 -3.58 -11.98 21.66
C VAL A 25 -4.51 -12.22 20.48
N THR A 26 -5.64 -12.92 20.65
CA THR A 26 -6.58 -13.17 19.55
C THR A 26 -7.22 -11.87 19.07
N VAL A 27 -7.64 -10.98 19.96
CA VAL A 27 -8.18 -9.66 19.59
C VAL A 27 -7.13 -8.83 18.85
N PHE A 28 -5.87 -8.85 19.29
CA PHE A 28 -4.79 -8.16 18.61
C PHE A 28 -4.58 -8.72 17.21
N VAL A 29 -4.43 -10.04 17.06
CA VAL A 29 -4.26 -10.72 15.77
C VAL A 29 -5.42 -10.43 14.82
N VAL A 30 -6.67 -10.49 15.28
CA VAL A 30 -7.86 -10.18 14.47
C VAL A 30 -7.86 -8.72 14.01
N LYS A 31 -7.43 -7.77 14.86
CA LYS A 31 -7.32 -6.37 14.44
C LYS A 31 -6.16 -6.09 13.49
N VAL A 32 -5.08 -6.87 13.51
CA VAL A 32 -4.01 -6.75 12.49
C VAL A 32 -4.43 -7.40 11.18
N SER A 33 -5.30 -8.42 11.22
CA SER A 33 -5.88 -9.08 10.05
C SER A 33 -7.15 -8.37 9.55
N GLY A 34 -7.01 -7.09 9.18
CA GLY A 34 -8.00 -6.43 8.33
C GLY A 34 -8.05 -7.15 6.97
N SER A 35 -9.09 -7.96 6.77
CA SER A 35 -9.36 -8.67 5.53
C SER A 35 -9.74 -7.68 4.42
N GLU A 36 -8.80 -7.30 3.57
CA GLU A 36 -9.11 -6.65 2.29
C GLU A 36 -9.62 -7.69 1.30
N SER A 37 -10.94 -7.81 1.18
CA SER A 37 -11.54 -8.49 0.03
C SER A 37 -11.35 -7.60 -1.20
N SER A 38 -10.20 -7.72 -1.88
CA SER A 38 -10.00 -7.07 -3.18
C SER A 38 -10.97 -7.72 -4.17
N ILE A 39 -12.04 -7.02 -4.52
CA ILE A 39 -12.89 -7.40 -5.65
C ILE A 39 -12.01 -7.23 -6.88
N PHE A 40 -11.55 -8.33 -7.47
CA PHE A 40 -10.75 -8.27 -8.68
C PHE A 40 -11.68 -7.87 -9.84
N VAL A 41 -11.67 -6.59 -10.21
CA VAL A 41 -12.35 -6.14 -11.42
C VAL A 41 -11.49 -6.51 -12.62
N GLU A 42 -12.04 -7.41 -13.44
CA GLU A 42 -11.37 -7.91 -14.62
C GLU A 42 -11.00 -6.76 -15.57
N GLY A 43 -9.72 -6.69 -15.94
CA GLY A 43 -9.21 -5.70 -16.88
C GLY A 43 -8.70 -4.39 -16.27
N CYS A 44 -8.67 -4.26 -14.93
CA CYS A 44 -8.07 -3.11 -14.26
C CYS A 44 -6.55 -3.21 -14.02
N THR A 45 -5.91 -4.31 -14.42
CA THR A 45 -4.44 -4.43 -14.35
C THR A 45 -3.75 -3.39 -15.24
N PRO A 46 -2.92 -2.50 -14.67
CA PRO A 46 -2.14 -1.53 -15.42
C PRO A 46 -1.15 -2.21 -16.38
N TYR A 47 -1.02 -1.67 -17.58
CA TYR A 47 0.00 -2.06 -18.56
C TYR A 47 0.56 -0.84 -19.30
N ASN A 48 1.71 -1.03 -19.95
CA ASN A 48 2.45 0.03 -20.63
C ASN A 48 2.71 1.25 -19.73
N ILE A 49 3.22 0.98 -18.53
CA ILE A 49 3.64 2.04 -17.61
C ILE A 49 4.82 2.78 -18.24
N ASP A 50 4.67 4.08 -18.42
CA ASP A 50 5.66 4.98 -19.01
C ASP A 50 5.94 6.13 -18.05
N ILE A 51 7.21 6.49 -17.90
CA ILE A 51 7.69 7.51 -16.95
C ILE A 51 8.56 8.48 -17.75
N LYS A 52 8.18 9.75 -17.76
CA LYS A 52 8.87 10.80 -18.52
C LYS A 52 9.05 12.05 -17.67
N ARG A 53 10.05 12.86 -17.99
CA ARG A 53 10.11 14.24 -17.50
C ARG A 53 8.86 14.98 -17.97
N GLY A 54 8.26 15.78 -17.08
CA GLY A 54 7.17 16.67 -17.47
C GLY A 54 7.69 17.93 -18.16
N ASP A 55 6.77 18.75 -18.65
CA ASP A 55 7.07 19.98 -19.39
C ASP A 55 7.62 21.11 -18.49
N GLU A 56 7.31 21.05 -17.19
CA GLU A 56 7.78 21.97 -16.16
C GLU A 56 9.02 21.40 -15.45
N GLU A 57 9.88 22.26 -14.91
CA GLU A 57 11.01 21.83 -14.09
C GLU A 57 10.53 21.05 -12.86
N ASN A 58 11.29 20.04 -12.44
CA ASN A 58 11.00 19.25 -11.24
C ASN A 58 9.64 18.50 -11.31
N THR A 59 9.22 18.16 -12.53
CA THR A 59 8.00 17.40 -12.78
C THR A 59 8.24 16.08 -13.50
N VAL A 60 7.41 15.08 -13.22
CA VAL A 60 7.43 13.76 -13.86
C VAL A 60 6.02 13.35 -14.21
N ASN A 61 5.85 12.93 -15.46
CA ASN A 61 4.60 12.38 -15.99
C ASN A 61 4.69 10.86 -15.94
N ILE A 62 3.76 10.24 -15.21
CA ILE A 62 3.61 8.79 -15.12
C ILE A 62 2.30 8.44 -15.79
N SER A 63 2.35 7.58 -16.80
CA SER A 63 1.16 7.16 -17.55
C SER A 63 1.04 5.65 -17.66
N TRP A 64 -0.18 5.15 -17.75
CA TRP A 64 -0.47 3.73 -17.96
C TRP A 64 -1.85 3.54 -18.62
N LYS A 65 -2.12 2.29 -19.00
CA LYS A 65 -3.42 1.90 -19.56
C LYS A 65 -4.03 0.72 -18.81
N SER A 66 -5.34 0.58 -18.91
CA SER A 66 -6.13 -0.56 -18.45
C SER A 66 -7.09 -1.01 -19.56
N LYS A 67 -7.52 -2.28 -19.51
CA LYS A 67 -8.45 -2.83 -20.53
C LYS A 67 -9.87 -2.32 -20.28
N SER A 68 -10.24 -2.22 -19.01
CA SER A 68 -11.51 -1.72 -18.51
C SER A 68 -11.37 -0.28 -17.99
N LYS A 69 -12.49 0.43 -17.89
CA LYS A 69 -12.49 1.76 -17.26
C LYS A 69 -12.42 1.56 -15.74
N CYS A 70 -11.38 2.07 -15.11
CA CYS A 70 -11.08 1.77 -13.71
C CYS A 70 -10.68 3.05 -12.96
N SER A 71 -10.93 3.07 -11.65
CA SER A 71 -10.34 4.09 -10.80
C SER A 71 -8.82 3.93 -10.77
N GLY A 72 -8.07 5.02 -10.90
CA GLY A 72 -6.62 4.93 -11.06
C GLY A 72 -5.89 6.13 -10.44
N TYR A 73 -4.96 5.83 -9.56
CA TYR A 73 -4.06 6.82 -8.96
C TYR A 73 -2.71 6.17 -8.63
N ILE A 74 -1.72 6.95 -8.24
CA ILE A 74 -0.45 6.42 -7.75
C ILE A 74 -0.24 6.80 -6.29
N VAL A 75 0.37 5.89 -5.54
CA VAL A 75 0.96 6.21 -4.24
C VAL A 75 2.47 6.27 -4.41
N TYR A 76 3.12 7.27 -3.82
CA TYR A 76 4.55 7.47 -3.99
C TYR A 76 5.24 8.00 -2.72
N GLY A 77 6.56 7.88 -2.68
CA GLY A 77 7.36 8.19 -1.51
C GLY A 77 8.86 8.17 -1.81
N THR A 78 9.66 8.68 -0.87
CA THR A 78 11.13 8.55 -0.93
C THR A 78 11.63 7.28 -0.24
N GLU A 79 10.74 6.54 0.41
CA GLU A 79 11.03 5.29 1.10
C GLU A 79 10.19 4.17 0.48
N MET A 80 10.85 3.11 0.04
CA MET A 80 10.19 2.00 -0.68
C MET A 80 9.06 1.33 0.12
N LYS A 81 9.15 1.32 1.46
CA LYS A 81 8.18 0.66 2.34
C LYS A 81 7.10 1.62 2.87
N ASP A 82 7.16 2.90 2.52
CA ASP A 82 6.34 3.95 3.11
C ASP A 82 5.95 5.01 2.06
N LEU A 83 4.94 4.69 1.26
CA LEU A 83 4.43 5.52 0.18
C LEU A 83 3.27 6.39 0.68
N ARG A 84 3.58 7.56 1.26
CA ARG A 84 2.60 8.43 1.92
C ARG A 84 1.95 9.49 1.04
N MET A 85 2.50 9.73 -0.14
CA MET A 85 2.00 10.75 -1.06
C MET A 85 1.10 10.10 -2.11
N VAL A 86 0.14 10.88 -2.62
CA VAL A 86 -0.85 10.42 -3.61
C VAL A 86 -0.80 11.34 -4.82
N GLY A 87 -0.71 10.76 -6.01
CA GLY A 87 -0.85 11.45 -7.28
C GLY A 87 -2.08 10.96 -8.03
N ILE A 88 -2.88 11.88 -8.57
CA ILE A 88 -4.15 11.58 -9.24
C ILE A 88 -4.15 12.08 -10.69
N ASP A 89 -4.95 11.44 -11.53
CA ASP A 89 -5.19 11.91 -12.90
C ASP A 89 -6.22 13.05 -12.87
N LEU A 90 -5.76 14.26 -13.21
CA LEU A 90 -6.59 15.46 -13.26
C LEU A 90 -7.18 15.71 -14.67
N GLU A 91 -6.67 15.05 -15.70
CA GLU A 91 -7.06 15.26 -17.09
C GLU A 91 -8.24 14.37 -17.49
N ASN A 92 -8.17 13.09 -17.17
CA ASN A 92 -9.18 12.09 -17.56
C ASN A 92 -10.20 11.81 -16.45
N GLY A 93 -9.99 12.39 -15.27
CA GLY A 93 -10.82 12.18 -14.08
C GLY A 93 -10.51 10.86 -13.35
N ILE A 94 -11.37 10.52 -12.38
CA ILE A 94 -11.12 9.43 -11.43
C ILE A 94 -11.11 8.06 -12.12
N GLU A 95 -12.01 7.83 -13.08
CA GLU A 95 -12.11 6.56 -13.80
C GLU A 95 -11.78 6.71 -15.29
N SER A 96 -10.81 5.94 -15.79
CA SER A 96 -10.41 5.99 -17.20
C SER A 96 -9.83 4.64 -17.66
N LYS A 97 -9.52 4.54 -18.96
CA LYS A 97 -8.67 3.47 -19.53
C LYS A 97 -7.24 3.94 -19.77
N ASN A 98 -7.04 5.24 -19.88
CA ASN A 98 -5.74 5.87 -20.06
C ASN A 98 -5.58 6.83 -18.90
N HIS A 99 -4.51 6.67 -18.14
CA HIS A 99 -4.25 7.51 -16.99
C HIS A 99 -2.93 8.24 -17.18
N THR A 100 -2.91 9.50 -16.77
CA THR A 100 -1.72 10.32 -16.69
C THR A 100 -1.71 11.06 -15.35
N VAL A 101 -0.64 10.84 -14.57
CA VAL A 101 -0.40 11.56 -13.32
C VAL A 101 0.82 12.43 -13.48
N VAL A 102 0.67 13.72 -13.12
CA VAL A 102 1.76 14.69 -13.09
C VAL A 102 2.21 14.88 -11.65
N LEU A 103 3.41 14.40 -11.34
CA LEU A 103 4.06 14.68 -10.06
C LEU A 103 4.85 15.97 -10.17
N LYS A 104 4.69 16.86 -9.19
CA LYS A 104 5.35 18.18 -9.15
C LYS A 104 6.24 18.33 -7.92
N SER A 105 7.12 19.34 -7.95
CA SER A 105 7.99 19.72 -6.84
C SER A 105 8.90 18.59 -6.34
N LEU A 106 9.38 17.76 -7.27
CA LEU A 106 10.31 16.68 -6.96
C LEU A 106 11.76 17.20 -6.93
N LEU A 107 12.61 16.59 -6.10
CA LEU A 107 14.05 16.88 -6.14
C LEU A 107 14.73 16.00 -7.18
N SER A 108 15.44 16.59 -8.14
CA SER A 108 15.92 15.85 -9.31
C SER A 108 16.85 14.66 -9.01
N SER A 109 17.72 14.82 -8.02
CA SER A 109 18.69 13.82 -7.57
C SER A 109 18.13 12.78 -6.60
N LYS A 110 16.87 12.95 -6.16
CA LYS A 110 16.25 12.06 -5.17
C LYS A 110 15.60 10.88 -5.87
N ILE A 111 15.81 9.68 -5.32
CA ILE A 111 15.08 8.48 -5.73
C ILE A 111 13.69 8.49 -5.09
N TYR A 112 12.69 8.35 -5.92
CA TYR A 112 11.30 8.14 -5.54
C TYR A 112 10.87 6.73 -5.91
N TYR A 113 9.89 6.23 -5.18
CA TYR A 113 9.23 4.95 -5.39
C TYR A 113 7.75 5.21 -5.58
N PHE A 114 7.09 4.45 -6.46
CA PHE A 114 5.65 4.52 -6.61
C PHE A 114 5.03 3.16 -6.93
N SER A 115 3.75 3.03 -6.59
CA SER A 115 2.88 1.95 -7.03
C SER A 115 1.65 2.55 -7.69
N VAL A 116 1.15 1.90 -8.73
CA VAL A 116 -0.13 2.25 -9.35
C VAL A 116 -1.23 1.55 -8.55
N VAL A 117 -2.16 2.30 -7.99
CA VAL A 117 -3.37 1.74 -7.42
C VAL A 117 -4.47 1.82 -8.46
N SER A 118 -4.95 0.66 -8.88
CA SER A 118 -6.03 0.53 -9.87
C SER A 118 -7.13 -0.31 -9.26
N ASP A 119 -8.30 0.31 -9.11
CA ASP A 119 -9.47 -0.28 -8.45
C ASP A 119 -9.17 -0.90 -7.07
N GLY A 120 -8.42 -0.14 -6.26
CA GLY A 120 -8.01 -0.53 -4.90
C GLY A 120 -6.87 -1.54 -4.84
N ILE A 121 -6.41 -2.10 -5.96
CA ILE A 121 -5.29 -3.04 -6.00
C ILE A 121 -4.00 -2.30 -6.32
N SER A 122 -2.96 -2.53 -5.51
CA SER A 122 -1.64 -1.96 -5.72
C SER A 122 -0.80 -2.80 -6.69
N TYR A 123 -0.28 -2.14 -7.72
CA TYR A 123 0.55 -2.73 -8.75
C TYR A 123 1.94 -2.09 -8.76
N GLY A 124 2.94 -2.95 -8.98
CA GLY A 124 4.33 -2.56 -9.14
C GLY A 124 5.07 -3.59 -9.98
N LYS A 125 6.39 -3.46 -10.08
CA LYS A 125 7.22 -4.43 -10.82
C LYS A 125 7.51 -5.62 -9.92
N SER A 126 7.01 -6.80 -10.29
CA SER A 126 7.17 -8.03 -9.51
C SER A 126 6.65 -7.91 -8.06
N GLY A 127 5.56 -7.16 -7.87
CA GLY A 127 4.97 -6.91 -6.56
C GLY A 127 5.69 -5.86 -5.70
N LEU A 128 6.70 -5.17 -6.26
CA LEU A 128 7.45 -4.12 -5.58
C LEU A 128 7.21 -2.75 -6.22
N PRO A 129 7.23 -1.65 -5.45
CA PRO A 129 7.18 -0.30 -6.00
C PRO A 129 8.26 -0.06 -7.06
N ILE A 130 7.91 0.70 -8.09
CA ILE A 130 8.79 1.10 -9.19
C ILE A 130 9.59 2.33 -8.73
N SER A 131 10.91 2.33 -8.94
CA SER A 131 11.78 3.45 -8.59
C SER A 131 12.11 4.34 -9.79
N PHE A 132 12.25 5.64 -9.56
CA PHE A 132 12.76 6.60 -10.54
C PHE A 132 13.49 7.78 -9.86
N SER A 133 14.28 8.52 -10.62
CA SER A 133 14.73 9.89 -10.30
C SER A 133 14.72 10.71 -11.59
N ILE A 134 14.51 12.03 -11.50
CA ILE A 134 14.47 12.90 -12.70
C ILE A 134 15.81 12.84 -13.45
N ASP A 135 16.93 12.79 -12.73
CA ASP A 135 18.27 12.74 -13.34
C ASP A 135 18.48 11.48 -14.22
N SER A 136 17.73 10.41 -13.96
CA SER A 136 17.82 9.13 -14.69
C SER A 136 16.80 8.97 -15.83
N LEU A 137 15.87 9.92 -15.96
CA LEU A 137 14.88 10.01 -17.04
C LEU A 137 15.41 10.89 -18.17
#